data_AF-A0A925V4N4-F1
#
_entry.id   AF-A0A925V4N4-F1
#
_cell.length_a   1.000
_cell.length_b   1.000
_cell.length_c   1.000
_cell.angle_alpha   90.00
_cell.angle_beta   90.00
_cell.angle_gamma   90.00
#
_symmetry.space_group_name_H-M   'P 1'
#
loop_
_entity.id
_entity.type
_entity.pdbx_description
1 polymer ?
#
loop_
_entity_poly.entity_id
_entity_poly.type
_entity_poly.pdbx_seq_one_letter_code
_entity_poly.pdbx_strand_id
1 'polypeptide(L)'
;MKPRARDGPTDATSDPSPSGPCLAVAAQYTTLVRIDAATLPYETDEVQIKQFARLPAILLTRTAVPLGTRPAELSVFYESLAEVLGSLPCADLDLVLDARLAMGRNDAAFEASQAEFRSRVVSRFRACVAVVKLSVARLQVARYDRGRAEVLAVVGSLEEAERVIRADRSRDRTG
;
A
#
# COMPACT_ATOMS: atom_id res chain seq x y z
N MET A 1 54.37 -31.26 -29.20
CA MET A 1 53.15 -31.09 -28.38
C MET A 1 53.27 -29.82 -27.55
N LYS A 2 52.53 -28.77 -27.92
CA LYS A 2 52.27 -27.54 -27.14
C LYS A 2 50.84 -27.11 -27.51
N PRO A 3 49.89 -26.99 -26.56
CA PRO A 3 48.59 -26.43 -26.88
C PRO A 3 48.57 -24.92 -26.70
N ARG A 4 47.70 -24.32 -27.51
CA ARG A 4 47.53 -22.91 -27.88
C ARG A 4 47.05 -22.02 -26.73
N ALA A 5 47.50 -20.77 -26.75
CA ALA A 5 46.85 -19.64 -26.08
C ALA A 5 45.43 -19.44 -26.66
N ARG A 6 44.46 -19.20 -25.78
CA ARG A 6 43.09 -18.83 -26.14
C ARG A 6 42.98 -17.31 -26.16
N ASP A 7 42.67 -16.77 -27.33
CA ASP A 7 41.96 -15.50 -27.47
C ASP A 7 40.50 -15.69 -27.02
N GLY A 8 39.96 -14.71 -26.29
CA GLY A 8 38.54 -14.61 -25.99
C GLY A 8 38.10 -13.15 -26.07
N PRO A 9 37.17 -12.79 -26.97
CA PRO A 9 36.59 -11.45 -27.01
C PRO A 9 35.24 -11.38 -26.27
N THR A 10 35.09 -10.25 -25.58
CA THR A 10 33.93 -9.32 -25.46
C THR A 10 32.48 -9.82 -25.32
N ASP A 11 31.83 -9.18 -24.33
CA ASP A 11 30.41 -8.81 -24.16
C ASP A 11 29.33 -9.88 -23.95
N ALA A 12 28.68 -9.76 -22.79
CA ALA A 12 27.22 -9.85 -22.65
C ALA A 12 26.78 -9.15 -21.35
N THR A 13 26.64 -7.82 -21.40
CA THR A 13 25.81 -7.05 -20.47
C THR A 13 24.39 -7.59 -20.57
N SER A 14 23.97 -8.33 -19.54
CA SER A 14 22.60 -8.82 -19.45
C SER A 14 21.73 -7.72 -18.83
N ASP A 15 21.06 -6.95 -19.68
CA ASP A 15 19.92 -6.12 -19.31
C ASP A 15 18.76 -7.03 -18.85
N PRO A 16 18.22 -6.88 -17.63
CA PRO A 16 16.94 -7.47 -17.29
C PRO A 16 15.84 -6.62 -17.96
N SER A 17 15.34 -7.12 -19.08
CA SER A 17 14.12 -6.64 -19.74
C SER A 17 12.91 -6.80 -18.80
N PRO A 18 12.17 -5.72 -18.45
CA PRO A 18 10.97 -5.84 -17.63
C PRO A 18 9.77 -6.21 -18.50
N SER A 19 9.53 -7.51 -18.67
CA SER A 19 8.37 -8.03 -19.42
C SER A 19 7.35 -8.70 -18.48
N GLY A 20 6.41 -7.90 -17.95
CA GLY A 20 5.11 -8.31 -17.39
C GLY A 20 5.09 -8.84 -15.93
N PRO A 21 4.00 -8.69 -15.15
CA PRO A 21 2.65 -8.20 -15.46
C PRO A 21 2.28 -6.95 -14.62
N CYS A 22 2.97 -5.82 -14.79
CA CYS A 22 2.61 -4.59 -14.05
C CYS A 22 1.39 -3.84 -14.64
N LEU A 23 1.11 -4.03 -15.94
CA LEU A 23 0.07 -3.29 -16.66
C LEU A 23 -1.38 -3.71 -16.35
N ALA A 24 -1.61 -4.92 -15.84
CA ALA A 24 -2.97 -5.39 -15.57
C ALA A 24 -3.57 -4.78 -14.29
N VAL A 25 -2.74 -4.31 -13.35
CA VAL A 25 -3.22 -3.58 -12.16
C VAL A 25 -3.70 -2.19 -12.58
N ALA A 26 -3.06 -1.52 -13.54
CA ALA A 26 -3.38 -0.13 -13.89
C ALA A 26 -4.82 0.10 -14.40
N ALA A 27 -5.43 -0.88 -15.08
CA ALA A 27 -6.72 -0.68 -15.76
C ALA A 27 -7.94 -0.54 -14.83
N GLN A 28 -7.87 -0.99 -13.57
CA GLN A 28 -8.99 -0.89 -12.61
C GLN A 28 -9.05 0.45 -11.84
N TYR A 29 -8.05 1.33 -12.01
CA TYR A 29 -7.89 2.54 -11.18
C TYR A 29 -8.02 3.84 -11.98
N THR A 30 -8.20 3.76 -13.30
CA THR A 30 -8.05 4.90 -14.23
C THR A 30 -9.11 5.98 -14.05
N THR A 31 -10.26 5.69 -13.44
CA THR A 31 -11.36 6.66 -13.30
C THR A 31 -11.39 7.39 -11.94
N LEU A 32 -10.75 6.85 -10.89
CA LEU A 32 -10.83 7.38 -9.52
C LEU A 32 -9.53 8.03 -9.02
N VAL A 33 -8.41 7.69 -9.63
CA VAL A 33 -7.07 8.05 -9.15
C VAL A 33 -6.43 9.04 -10.12
N ARG A 34 -5.97 10.19 -9.61
CA ARG A 34 -5.04 11.03 -10.36
C ARG A 34 -3.67 10.62 -9.88
N ILE A 35 -2.86 10.12 -10.79
CA ILE A 35 -1.42 10.05 -10.54
C ILE A 35 -0.91 11.45 -10.84
N ASP A 36 -0.92 12.32 -9.83
CA ASP A 36 -0.16 13.56 -9.94
C ASP A 36 1.31 13.18 -9.79
N ALA A 37 2.05 13.17 -10.90
CA ALA A 37 3.45 12.75 -10.94
C ALA A 37 4.34 13.61 -10.03
N ALA A 38 3.85 14.78 -9.61
CA ALA A 38 4.57 15.73 -8.78
C ALA A 38 4.58 15.42 -7.28
N THR A 39 3.78 14.46 -6.77
CA THR A 39 3.57 14.30 -5.31
C THR A 39 3.70 12.87 -4.80
N LEU A 40 4.54 12.07 -5.48
CA LEU A 40 5.03 10.72 -5.14
C LEU A 40 4.20 9.56 -5.71
N PRO A 41 4.59 8.99 -6.88
CA PRO A 41 4.47 7.56 -7.05
C PRO A 41 5.57 6.90 -6.21
N TYR A 42 5.25 6.56 -4.96
CA TYR A 42 6.02 5.52 -4.27
C TYR A 42 5.47 4.18 -4.73
N GLU A 43 6.29 3.47 -5.50
CA GLU A 43 5.93 2.20 -6.10
C GLU A 43 7.08 1.23 -5.86
N THR A 44 6.75 0.12 -5.22
CA THR A 44 7.57 -1.08 -5.14
C THR A 44 6.74 -2.26 -5.64
N ASP A 45 7.38 -3.42 -5.80
CA ASP A 45 6.67 -4.64 -6.18
C ASP A 45 5.59 -5.01 -5.16
N GLU A 46 5.77 -4.63 -3.89
CA GLU A 46 4.90 -4.90 -2.76
C GLU A 46 3.76 -3.88 -2.61
N VAL A 47 3.98 -2.62 -2.95
CA VAL A 47 3.02 -1.56 -2.60
C VAL A 47 3.06 -0.40 -3.58
N GLN A 48 1.90 0.19 -3.81
CA GLN A 48 1.74 1.42 -4.57
C GLN A 48 1.07 2.47 -3.69
N ILE A 49 1.60 3.69 -3.69
CA ILE A 49 0.98 4.85 -3.04
C ILE A 49 0.60 5.86 -4.11
N LYS A 50 -0.66 6.30 -4.09
CA LYS A 50 -1.25 7.25 -5.05
C LYS A 50 -2.15 8.23 -4.32
N GLN A 51 -2.48 9.35 -4.94
CA GLN A 51 -3.47 10.29 -4.41
C GLN A 51 -4.82 10.14 -5.16
N PHE A 52 -5.94 10.26 -4.44
CA PHE A 52 -7.24 10.34 -5.09
C PHE A 52 -7.37 11.63 -5.90
N ALA A 53 -7.97 11.55 -7.09
CA ALA A 53 -8.15 12.72 -7.95
C ALA A 53 -9.12 13.77 -7.38
N ARG A 54 -10.12 13.28 -6.65
CA ARG A 54 -11.33 14.05 -6.30
C ARG A 54 -11.52 14.19 -4.80
N LEU A 55 -10.60 13.65 -4.01
CA LEU A 55 -10.63 13.69 -2.56
C LEU A 55 -9.20 13.96 -2.04
N PRO A 56 -9.08 14.72 -0.94
CA PRO A 56 -7.83 14.79 -0.17
C PRO A 56 -7.59 13.46 0.57
N ALA A 57 -7.28 12.41 -0.19
CA ALA A 57 -7.05 11.06 0.31
C ALA A 57 -5.87 10.40 -0.40
N ILE A 58 -5.13 9.59 0.35
CA ILE A 58 -4.03 8.74 -0.13
C ILE A 58 -4.56 7.32 -0.28
N LEU A 59 -4.28 6.70 -1.43
CA LEU A 59 -4.51 5.29 -1.70
C LEU A 59 -3.19 4.53 -1.53
N LEU A 60 -3.12 3.63 -0.56
CA LEU A 60 -2.05 2.64 -0.45
C LEU A 60 -2.60 1.29 -0.88
N THR A 61 -2.09 0.75 -1.99
CA THR A 61 -2.48 -0.54 -2.54
C THR A 61 -1.41 -1.58 -2.27
N ARG A 62 -1.75 -2.63 -1.54
CA ARG A 62 -0.93 -3.83 -1.39
C ARG A 62 -1.09 -4.72 -2.62
N THR A 63 0.03 -5.12 -3.21
CA THR A 63 0.04 -6.06 -4.34
C THR A 63 -0.06 -7.51 -3.84
N ALA A 64 -0.12 -8.45 -4.78
CA ALA A 64 -0.07 -9.88 -4.50
C ALA A 64 1.34 -10.38 -4.12
N VAL A 65 2.36 -9.51 -4.17
CA VAL A 65 3.73 -9.90 -3.83
C VAL A 65 3.82 -10.20 -2.31
N PRO A 66 4.28 -11.41 -1.93
CA PRO A 66 4.45 -11.75 -0.52
C PRO A 66 5.47 -10.83 0.14
N LEU A 67 5.19 -10.42 1.37
CA LEU A 67 6.19 -9.75 2.20
C LEU A 67 7.20 -10.76 2.75
N GLY A 68 8.41 -10.30 3.02
CA GLY A 68 9.46 -11.08 3.67
C GLY A 68 8.95 -11.75 4.95
N THR A 69 9.36 -13.00 5.20
CA THR A 69 8.88 -13.78 6.34
C THR A 69 9.62 -13.45 7.62
N ARG A 70 10.83 -12.87 7.51
CA ARG A 70 11.70 -12.57 8.64
C ARG A 70 11.29 -11.24 9.29
N PRO A 71 11.30 -11.13 10.64
CA PRO A 71 10.96 -9.88 11.32
C PRO A 71 11.76 -8.66 10.83
N ALA A 72 13.07 -8.83 10.56
CA ALA A 72 13.91 -7.75 10.05
C ALA A 72 13.46 -7.22 8.68
N GLU A 73 13.00 -8.10 7.77
CA GLU A 73 12.50 -7.69 6.46
C GLU A 73 11.17 -6.93 6.58
N LEU A 74 10.30 -7.40 7.48
CA LEU A 74 9.04 -6.72 7.78
C LEU A 74 9.27 -5.33 8.39
N SER A 75 10.21 -5.22 9.33
CA SER A 75 10.57 -3.92 9.92
C SER A 75 11.07 -2.95 8.86
N VAL A 76 12.02 -3.35 8.01
CA VAL A 76 12.53 -2.47 6.93
C VAL A 76 11.41 -2.04 5.98
N PHE A 77 10.53 -2.97 5.59
CA PHE A 77 9.38 -2.66 4.74
C PHE A 77 8.45 -1.63 5.39
N TYR A 78 8.02 -1.86 6.63
CA TYR A 78 7.09 -0.96 7.31
C TYR A 78 7.73 0.37 7.72
N GLU A 79 9.02 0.41 8.03
CA GLU A 79 9.77 1.65 8.27
C GLU A 79 9.82 2.50 7.01
N SER A 80 10.14 1.91 5.86
CA SER A 80 10.16 2.65 4.58
C SER A 80 8.79 3.24 4.24
N LEU A 81 7.70 2.48 4.48
CA LEU A 81 6.34 2.98 4.33
C LEU A 81 6.02 4.11 5.31
N ALA A 82 6.47 4.00 6.55
CA ALA A 82 6.25 5.00 7.58
C ALA A 82 7.00 6.31 7.28
N GLU A 83 8.18 6.24 6.70
CA GLU A 83 8.94 7.41 6.24
C GLU A 83 8.23 8.13 5.10
N VAL A 84 7.81 7.38 4.07
CA VAL A 84 7.11 7.94 2.90
C VAL A 84 5.81 8.60 3.33
N LEU A 85 4.94 7.86 4.03
CA LEU A 85 3.66 8.42 4.49
C LEU A 85 3.88 9.51 5.53
N GLY A 86 4.91 9.39 6.36
CA GLY A 86 5.25 10.37 7.38
C GLY A 86 5.72 11.72 6.84
N SER A 87 6.13 11.79 5.57
CA SER A 87 6.47 13.05 4.90
C SER A 87 5.23 13.83 4.40
N LEU A 88 4.06 13.20 4.38
CA LEU A 88 2.82 13.80 3.88
C LEU A 88 2.11 14.64 4.95
N PRO A 89 1.30 15.65 4.58
CA PRO A 89 0.46 16.40 5.50
C PRO A 89 -0.76 15.56 5.96
N CYS A 90 -0.49 14.47 6.69
CA CYS A 90 -1.46 13.42 6.97
C CYS A 90 -2.72 13.91 7.71
N ALA A 91 -2.61 14.93 8.57
CA ALA A 91 -3.71 15.39 9.41
C ALA A 91 -4.92 15.91 8.61
N ASP A 92 -4.69 16.39 7.39
CA ASP A 92 -5.75 16.88 6.48
C ASP A 92 -6.18 15.83 5.44
N LEU A 93 -5.51 14.68 5.41
CA LEU A 93 -5.69 13.62 4.43
C LEU A 93 -6.38 12.40 5.05
N ASP A 94 -7.19 11.71 4.25
CA ASP A 94 -7.67 10.37 4.58
C ASP A 94 -6.74 9.30 4.00
N LEU A 95 -6.72 8.12 4.61
CA LEU A 95 -5.99 6.96 4.12
C LEU A 95 -6.95 5.86 3.65
N VAL A 96 -6.81 5.43 2.40
CA VAL A 96 -7.46 4.23 1.87
C VAL A 96 -6.42 3.12 1.76
N LEU A 97 -6.60 2.05 2.52
CA LEU A 97 -5.77 0.85 2.47
C LEU A 97 -6.44 -0.20 1.59
N ASP A 98 -6.00 -0.35 0.34
CA ASP A 98 -6.47 -1.41 -0.56
C ASP A 98 -5.62 -2.68 -0.40
N ALA A 99 -6.19 -3.66 0.30
CA ALA A 99 -5.57 -4.96 0.54
C ALA A 99 -6.29 -6.09 -0.21
N ARG A 100 -7.07 -5.80 -1.26
CA ARG A 100 -7.84 -6.82 -2.00
C ARG A 100 -6.97 -7.87 -2.66
N LEU A 101 -5.75 -7.51 -3.06
CA LEU A 101 -4.76 -8.41 -3.67
C LEU A 101 -3.74 -8.96 -2.68
N ALA A 102 -3.70 -8.43 -1.46
CA ALA A 102 -2.74 -8.85 -0.45
C ALA A 102 -2.93 -10.33 -0.10
N MET A 103 -1.83 -11.06 0.00
CA MET A 103 -1.86 -12.40 0.59
C MET A 103 -2.19 -12.29 2.09
N GLY A 104 -3.19 -13.05 2.53
CA GLY A 104 -3.54 -13.12 3.94
C GLY A 104 -2.40 -13.77 4.73
N ARG A 105 -1.98 -13.10 5.81
CA ARG A 105 -0.92 -13.55 6.71
C ARG A 105 -1.34 -13.26 8.15
N ASN A 106 -1.04 -14.18 9.07
CA ASN A 106 -1.54 -14.15 10.46
C ASN A 106 -0.53 -14.68 11.50
N ASP A 107 0.76 -14.77 11.18
CA ASP A 107 1.78 -15.10 12.18
C ASP A 107 2.11 -13.92 13.08
N ALA A 108 2.63 -14.22 14.27
CA ALA A 108 2.90 -13.24 15.31
C ALA A 108 3.88 -12.14 14.88
N ALA A 109 4.88 -12.46 14.05
CA ALA A 109 5.85 -11.47 13.58
C ALA A 109 5.17 -10.43 12.67
N PHE A 110 4.35 -10.88 11.72
CA PHE A 110 3.57 -10.00 10.87
C PHE A 110 2.60 -9.12 11.66
N GLU A 111 1.86 -9.72 12.59
CA GLU A 111 0.89 -8.99 13.43
C GLU A 111 1.57 -7.91 14.30
N ALA A 112 2.75 -8.22 14.87
CA ALA A 112 3.51 -7.28 15.68
C ALA A 112 4.00 -6.07 14.85
N SER A 113 4.64 -6.33 13.70
CA SER A 113 5.13 -5.26 12.83
C SER A 113 3.98 -4.41 12.27
N GLN A 114 2.85 -5.05 11.94
CA GLN A 114 1.66 -4.34 11.46
C GLN A 114 1.03 -3.47 12.56
N ALA A 115 0.98 -3.94 13.81
CA ALA A 115 0.47 -3.15 14.93
C ALA A 115 1.34 -1.90 15.18
N GLU A 116 2.66 -2.05 15.16
CA GLU A 116 3.58 -0.92 15.30
C GLU A 116 3.38 0.10 14.16
N PHE A 117 3.34 -0.38 12.91
CA PHE A 117 3.10 0.48 11.74
C PHE A 117 1.79 1.25 11.87
N ARG A 118 0.69 0.59 12.23
CA ARG A 118 -0.62 1.25 12.43
C ARG A 118 -0.51 2.38 13.46
N SER A 119 0.14 2.13 14.59
CA SER A 119 0.28 3.12 15.66
C SER A 119 1.09 4.35 15.27
N ARG A 120 2.02 4.22 14.32
CA ARG A 120 2.91 5.31 13.87
C ARG A 120 2.36 6.09 12.69
N VAL A 121 1.57 5.44 11.83
CA VAL A 121 1.21 5.95 10.52
C VAL A 121 -0.27 6.19 10.40
N VAL A 122 -1.09 5.16 10.64
CA VAL A 122 -2.55 5.25 10.43
C VAL A 122 -3.16 6.34 11.31
N SER A 123 -2.67 6.48 12.55
CA SER A 123 -3.13 7.52 13.48
C SER A 123 -2.77 8.96 13.11
N ARG A 124 -1.93 9.16 12.11
CA ARG A 124 -1.58 10.50 11.62
C ARG A 124 -2.57 11.01 10.57
N PHE A 125 -3.34 10.11 9.98
CA PHE A 125 -4.38 10.45 9.02
C PHE A 125 -5.64 10.87 9.75
N ARG A 126 -6.39 11.78 9.12
CA ARG A 126 -7.70 12.23 9.62
C ARG A 126 -8.63 11.05 9.84
N ALA A 127 -8.66 10.14 8.86
CA ALA A 127 -9.48 8.95 8.90
C ALA A 127 -8.88 7.84 8.01
N CYS A 128 -9.24 6.59 8.28
CA CYS A 128 -8.77 5.44 7.50
C CYS A 128 -9.93 4.56 7.03
N VAL A 129 -9.91 4.11 5.77
CA VAL A 129 -10.86 3.13 5.23
C VAL A 129 -10.06 1.95 4.66
N ALA A 130 -10.44 0.72 5.04
CA ALA A 130 -9.80 -0.48 4.52
C ALA A 130 -10.68 -1.13 3.42
N VAL A 131 -10.08 -1.46 2.28
CA VAL A 131 -10.74 -2.17 1.18
C VAL A 131 -10.20 -3.60 1.13
N VAL A 132 -11.09 -4.58 1.32
CA VAL A 132 -10.70 -5.99 1.42
C VAL A 132 -11.66 -6.88 0.61
N LYS A 133 -11.16 -8.00 0.09
CA LYS A 133 -11.94 -8.90 -0.76
C LYS A 133 -12.87 -9.84 0.01
N LEU A 134 -12.51 -10.20 1.25
CA LEU A 134 -13.17 -11.28 1.99
C LEU A 134 -13.81 -10.78 3.30
N SER A 135 -14.98 -11.36 3.61
CA SER A 135 -15.71 -11.16 4.87
C SER A 135 -14.86 -11.48 6.12
N VAL A 136 -13.89 -12.39 6.00
CA VAL A 136 -12.96 -12.75 7.09
C VAL A 136 -11.99 -11.60 7.42
N ALA A 137 -11.55 -10.84 6.41
CA ALA A 137 -10.71 -9.67 6.63
C ALA A 137 -11.49 -8.54 7.33
N ARG A 138 -12.81 -8.44 7.11
CA ARG A 138 -13.68 -7.52 7.89
C ARG A 138 -13.68 -7.88 9.38
N LEU A 139 -13.73 -9.17 9.72
CA LEU A 139 -13.67 -9.62 11.12
C LEU A 139 -12.29 -9.39 11.75
N GLN A 140 -11.20 -9.50 10.97
CA GLN A 140 -9.86 -9.19 11.46
C GLN A 140 -9.69 -7.70 11.70
N VAL A 141 -10.10 -6.85 10.75
CA VAL A 141 -10.01 -5.38 10.91
C VAL A 141 -10.85 -4.88 12.08
N ALA A 142 -12.06 -5.43 12.28
CA ALA A 142 -12.93 -5.12 13.43
C ALA A 142 -12.31 -5.47 14.80
N ARG A 143 -11.31 -6.37 14.87
CA ARG A 143 -10.61 -6.69 16.12
C ARG A 143 -9.64 -5.59 16.57
N TYR A 144 -9.18 -4.74 15.66
CA TYR A 144 -8.21 -3.67 15.96
C TYR A 144 -8.86 -2.34 16.35
N ASP A 145 -10.18 -2.22 16.27
CA ASP A 145 -10.96 -0.99 16.48
C ASP A 145 -11.11 -0.58 17.95
N ARG A 146 -10.48 -1.28 18.89
CA ARG A 146 -10.68 -1.08 20.34
C ARG A 146 -9.82 0.02 20.96
N GLY A 147 -9.25 0.96 20.22
CA GLY A 147 -8.21 1.80 20.80
C GLY A 147 -8.03 3.20 20.24
N ARG A 148 -7.40 3.35 19.08
CA ARG A 148 -6.95 4.65 18.57
C ARG A 148 -6.81 4.61 17.05
N ALA A 149 -7.29 5.68 16.41
CA ALA A 149 -7.41 5.87 14.97
C ALA A 149 -8.26 4.81 14.27
N GLU A 150 -9.57 4.92 14.51
CA GLU A 150 -10.60 4.00 14.05
C GLU A 150 -10.60 3.92 12.52
N VAL A 151 -10.51 2.70 12.02
CA VAL A 151 -10.79 2.44 10.61
C VAL A 151 -12.28 2.71 10.44
N LEU A 152 -12.63 3.86 9.83
CA LEU A 152 -14.00 4.33 9.63
C LEU A 152 -14.92 3.25 9.06
N ALA A 153 -14.40 2.48 8.11
CA ALA A 153 -15.13 1.40 7.48
C ALA A 153 -14.21 0.36 6.85
N VAL A 154 -14.73 -0.86 6.74
CA VAL A 154 -14.12 -1.91 5.93
C VAL A 154 -15.06 -2.24 4.79
N VAL A 155 -14.65 -1.95 3.56
CA VAL A 155 -15.51 -1.95 2.37
C VAL A 155 -15.01 -2.93 1.30
N GLY A 156 -15.87 -3.24 0.33
CA GLY A 156 -15.54 -4.20 -0.72
C GLY A 156 -14.91 -3.58 -1.97
N SER A 157 -15.04 -2.26 -2.15
CA SER A 157 -14.56 -1.55 -3.34
C SER A 157 -14.05 -0.14 -3.04
N LEU A 158 -13.30 0.42 -4.00
CA LEU A 158 -12.79 1.79 -3.90
C LEU A 158 -13.91 2.84 -4.03
N GLU A 159 -14.93 2.57 -4.84
CA GLU A 159 -16.10 3.46 -4.95
C GLU A 159 -16.85 3.56 -3.62
N GLU A 160 -16.94 2.45 -2.88
CA GLU A 160 -17.52 2.44 -1.55
C GLU A 160 -16.64 3.21 -0.55
N ALA A 161 -15.31 3.06 -0.62
CA ALA A 161 -14.39 3.83 0.21
C ALA A 161 -14.51 5.34 -0.04
N GLU A 162 -14.56 5.76 -1.30
CA GLU A 162 -14.77 7.17 -1.68
C GLU A 162 -16.09 7.72 -1.13
N ARG A 163 -17.18 6.93 -1.20
CA ARG A 163 -18.49 7.33 -0.64
C ARG A 163 -18.42 7.51 0.87
N VAL A 164 -17.77 6.61 1.60
CA VAL A 164 -17.58 6.70 3.06
C VAL A 164 -16.82 7.97 3.42
N ILE A 165 -15.67 8.22 2.79
CA ILE A 165 -14.85 9.42 3.06
C ILE A 165 -15.62 10.70 2.76
N ARG A 166 -16.36 10.74 1.65
CA ARG A 166 -17.16 11.92 1.29
C ARG A 166 -18.28 12.18 2.31
N ALA A 167 -18.97 11.13 2.75
CA ALA A 167 -20.03 11.25 3.74
C ALA A 167 -19.47 11.74 5.08
N ASP A 168 -18.34 11.19 5.53
CA ASP A 168 -17.64 11.60 6.74
C ASP A 168 -17.25 13.09 6.70
N ARG A 169 -16.55 13.52 5.64
CA ARG A 169 -16.19 14.94 5.44
C ARG A 169 -17.37 15.89 5.39
N SER A 170 -18.53 15.43 4.94
CA SER A 170 -19.73 16.28 4.89
C SER A 170 -20.30 16.55 6.29
N ARG A 171 -20.15 15.60 7.22
CA ARG A 171 -20.61 15.73 8.61
C ARG A 171 -19.73 16.70 9.38
N ASP A 172 -18.41 16.62 9.22
CA ASP A 172 -17.45 17.52 9.89
C ASP A 172 -17.64 19.00 9.53
N ARG A 173 -18.23 19.32 8.36
CA ARG A 173 -18.47 20.72 7.95
C ARG A 173 -19.77 21.31 8.50
N THR A 174 -20.66 20.47 9.05
CA THR A 174 -21.98 20.90 9.54
C THR A 174 -22.09 20.94 11.06
N GLY A 175 -21.08 20.43 11.78
CA GLY A 175 -20.94 20.55 13.24
C GLY A 175 -19.98 21.68 13.61
#